data_AF-K1Z0S0-F1
#
_entry.id   AF-K1Z0S0-F1
#
_cell.length_a   1.000
_cell.length_b   1.000
_cell.length_c   1.000
_cell.angle_alpha   90.00
_cell.angle_beta   90.00
_cell.angle_gamma   90.00
#
_symmetry.space_group_name_H-M   'P 1'
#
loop_
_entity.id
_entity.type
_entity.pdbx_description
1 polymer ?
#
loop_
_entity_poly.entity_id
_entity_poly.type
_entity_poly.pdbx_seq_one_letter_code
_entity_poly.pdbx_strand_id
1 'polypeptide(L)' 'MTMIDYVPLMKKAAGIITAQGSILSHAAIVARELGKPCLVGVKNILTEIKDGQNITLDANNGRVIIN' A
#
# COMPACT_ATOMS: atom_id res chain seq x y z
N MET A 1 -1.59 -10.96 -1.13
CA MET A 1 -2.38 -10.70 -2.36
C MET A 1 -3.67 -10.01 -1.94
N THR A 2 -4.02 -8.85 -2.50
CA THR A 2 -5.30 -8.19 -2.20
C THR A 2 -6.41 -8.85 -3.01
N MET A 3 -7.48 -9.26 -2.33
CA MET A 3 -8.74 -9.73 -2.91
C MET A 3 -9.77 -8.59 -3.01
N ILE A 4 -10.84 -8.82 -3.77
CA ILE A 4 -11.94 -7.85 -3.97
C ILE A 4 -12.58 -7.46 -2.63
N ASP A 5 -12.62 -8.37 -1.68
CA ASP A 5 -13.20 -8.16 -0.35
C ASP A 5 -12.50 -7.05 0.46
N TYR A 6 -11.25 -6.70 0.10
CA TYR A 6 -10.54 -5.61 0.76
C TYR A 6 -10.87 -4.23 0.18
N VAL A 7 -11.58 -4.13 -0.94
CA VAL A 7 -11.92 -2.84 -1.58
C VAL A 7 -12.60 -1.85 -0.62
N PRO A 8 -13.57 -2.24 0.23
CA PRO A 8 -14.15 -1.33 1.22
C PRO A 8 -13.13 -0.78 2.23
N LEU A 9 -12.14 -1.59 2.62
CA LEU A 9 -11.06 -1.18 3.51
C LEU A 9 -10.05 -0.28 2.79
N MET A 10 -9.71 -0.61 1.54
CA MET A 10 -8.84 0.21 0.68
C MET A 10 -9.42 1.61 0.45
N LYS A 11 -10.75 1.73 0.34
CA LYS A 11 -11.44 3.04 0.27
C LYS A 11 -11.24 3.87 1.53
N LYS A 12 -11.26 3.24 2.71
CA LYS A 12 -11.09 3.91 4.00
C LYS A 12 -9.62 4.23 4.30
N ALA A 13 -8.68 3.49 3.72
CA ALA A 13 -7.26 3.67 3.95
C ALA A 13 -6.74 5.01 3.42
N ALA A 14 -5.69 5.55 4.07
CA ALA A 14 -4.95 6.71 3.59
C ALA A 14 -4.01 6.35 2.42
N GLY A 15 -3.53 5.11 2.38
CA GLY A 15 -2.63 4.58 1.37
C GLY A 15 -2.50 3.07 1.48
N ILE A 16 -1.90 2.44 0.47
CA ILE A 16 -1.81 0.98 0.35
C ILE A 16 -0.36 0.59 0.11
N ILE A 17 0.18 -0.32 0.94
CA ILE A 17 1.50 -0.90 0.73
C ILE A 17 1.36 -2.41 0.64
N THR A 18 1.99 -3.05 -0.34
CA THR A 18 2.01 -4.51 -0.47
C THR A 18 3.43 -5.05 -0.57
N ALA A 19 3.68 -6.16 0.13
CA ALA A 19 4.97 -6.86 0.08
C ALA A 19 5.24 -7.55 -1.26
N GLN A 20 4.17 -7.83 -2.00
CA GLN A 20 4.19 -8.53 -3.29
C GLN A 20 3.30 -7.82 -4.29
N GLY A 21 3.62 -7.98 -5.57
CA GLY A 21 2.90 -7.38 -6.68
C GLY A 21 3.80 -6.50 -7.54
N SER A 22 3.26 -6.10 -8.68
CA SER A 22 3.90 -5.20 -9.63
C SER A 22 2.98 -4.03 -9.92
N ILE A 23 3.44 -3.11 -10.76
CA ILE A 23 2.68 -1.94 -11.18
C ILE A 23 1.33 -2.25 -11.86
N LEU A 24 1.14 -3.47 -12.36
CA LEU A 24 -0.08 -3.98 -12.98
C LEU A 24 -0.90 -4.89 -12.05
N SER A 25 -0.51 -5.01 -10.79
CA SER A 25 -1.23 -5.86 -9.83
C SER A 25 -2.58 -5.26 -9.43
N HIS A 26 -3.48 -6.11 -8.94
CA HIS A 26 -4.80 -5.72 -8.44
C HIS A 26 -4.72 -4.55 -7.44
N ALA A 27 -3.79 -4.61 -6.48
CA ALA A 27 -3.58 -3.53 -5.51
C ALA A 27 -3.25 -2.19 -6.18
N ALA A 28 -2.35 -2.20 -7.18
CA ALA A 28 -1.90 -1.00 -7.87
C ALA A 28 -3.00 -0.40 -8.76
N ILE A 29 -3.78 -1.23 -9.44
CA ILE A 29 -4.90 -0.78 -10.29
C ILE A 29 -5.99 -0.16 -9.42
N VAL A 30 -6.47 -0.90 -8.43
CA VAL A 30 -7.54 -0.43 -7.53
C VAL A 30 -7.12 0.84 -6.78
N ALA A 31 -5.88 0.93 -6.31
CA ALA A 31 -5.43 2.13 -5.63
C ALA A 31 -5.48 3.39 -6.51
N ARG A 32 -5.15 3.27 -7.81
CA ARG A 32 -5.23 4.37 -8.77
C ARG A 32 -6.66 4.80 -9.01
N GLU A 33 -7.57 3.85 -9.18
CA GLU A 33 -9.01 4.13 -9.33
C GLU A 33 -9.59 4.83 -8.09
N LEU A 34 -9.06 4.51 -6.90
CA LEU A 34 -9.43 5.16 -5.65
C LEU A 34 -8.71 6.48 -5.39
N GLY A 35 -7.77 6.89 -6.25
CA GLY A 35 -6.95 8.10 -6.05
C GLY A 35 -6.06 8.04 -4.81
N LYS A 36 -5.62 6.84 -4.40
CA LYS A 36 -4.83 6.62 -3.18
C LYS A 36 -3.36 6.32 -3.51
N PRO A 37 -2.40 6.82 -2.71
CA PRO A 37 -1.00 6.46 -2.86
C PRO A 37 -0.82 4.96 -2.63
N CYS A 38 -0.05 4.32 -3.51
CA CYS A 38 0.21 2.89 -3.43
C CYS A 38 1.65 2.52 -3.79
N LEU A 39 2.25 1.67 -2.95
CA LEU A 39 3.52 1.00 -3.22
C LEU A 39 3.34 -0.51 -3.21
N VAL A 40 3.94 -1.17 -4.19
CA VAL A 40 3.81 -2.62 -4.39
C VAL A 40 5.20 -3.24 -4.51
N GLY A 41 5.34 -4.46 -3.99
CA GLY A 41 6.62 -5.18 -4.01
C GLY A 41 7.63 -4.67 -2.98
N VAL A 42 7.17 -4.03 -1.90
CA VAL A 42 8.05 -3.53 -0.83
C VAL A 42 8.45 -4.70 0.07
N LYS A 43 9.66 -5.23 -0.16
CA LYS A 43 10.19 -6.36 0.62
C LYS A 43 10.30 -6.00 2.10
N ASN A 44 10.10 -6.97 2.98
CA ASN A 44 10.23 -6.86 4.45
C ASN A 44 9.30 -5.84 5.14
N ILE A 45 8.38 -5.20 4.41
CA ILE A 45 7.53 -4.15 4.98
C ILE A 45 6.63 -4.64 6.12
N LEU A 46 6.15 -5.88 6.03
CA LEU A 46 5.27 -6.49 7.04
C LEU A 46 6.01 -6.83 8.34
N THR A 47 7.34 -6.91 8.31
CA THR A 47 8.17 -7.18 9.49
C THR A 47 8.76 -5.92 10.10
N GLU A 48 8.92 -4.87 9.29
CA GLU A 48 9.51 -3.59 9.73
C GLU A 48 8.47 -2.64 10.34
N ILE A 49 7.20 -2.73 9.93
CA ILE A 49 6.11 -1.90 10.43
C ILE A 49 5.25 -2.69 11.41
N LYS A 50 4.95 -2.07 12.55
CA LYS A 50 4.00 -2.60 13.54
C LYS A 50 2.66 -1.88 13.49
N ASP A 51 1.61 -2.58 13.90
CA ASP A 51 0.29 -1.97 14.02
C ASP A 51 0.31 -0.76 14.97
N GLY A 52 -0.37 0.32 14.57
CA GLY A 52 -0.40 1.58 15.30
C GLY A 52 0.83 2.48 15.09
N GLN A 53 1.81 2.05 14.31
CA GLN A 53 2.99 2.86 14.02
C GLN A 53 2.70 3.94 12.97
N ASN A 54 3.17 5.16 13.23
CA ASN A 54 3.02 6.27 12.29
C ASN A 54 4.07 6.19 11.18
N ILE A 55 3.61 6.12 9.93
CA ILE A 55 4.47 6.05 8.76
C ILE A 55 4.05 7.08 7.71
N THR A 56 5.01 7.53 6.92
CA THR A 56 4.77 8.39 5.75
C THR A 56 4.97 7.58 4.49
N LEU A 57 3.95 7.58 3.63
CA LEU A 57 3.98 6.90 2.34
C LEU A 57 4.17 7.93 1.21
N ASP A 58 5.33 7.90 0.57
CA ASP A 58 5.64 8.71 -0.62
C ASP A 58 5.59 7.83 -1.88
N ALA A 59 4.42 7.80 -2.52
CA ALA A 59 4.20 7.04 -3.74
C ALA A 59 4.88 7.65 -4.98
N ASN A 60 5.24 8.95 -4.95
CA ASN A 60 5.88 9.61 -6.09
C ASN A 60 7.36 9.23 -6.18
N ASN A 61 8.04 9.15 -5.03
CA ASN A 61 9.45 8.79 -4.95
C ASN A 61 9.68 7.31 -4.62
N GLY A 62 8.63 6.52 -4.40
CA GLY A 62 8.76 5.10 -4.11
C GLY A 62 9.25 4.79 -2.70
N ARG A 63 8.97 5.65 -1.70
CA ARG A 63 9.56 5.57 -0.36
C ARG A 63 8.51 5.39 0.74
N VAL A 64 8.90 4.66 1.77
CA VAL A 64 8.18 4.57 3.04
C VAL A 64 9.13 5.07 4.13
N ILE A 65 8.66 6.02 4.94
CA ILE A 65 9.42 6.60 6.05
C ILE A 65 8.73 6.18 7.34
N ILE A 66 9.48 5.53 8.21
CA ILE A 66 9.01 5.06 9.52
C ILE A 66 9.35 6.13 10.55
N ASN A 67 8.37 6.58 11.33
CA ASN A 67 8.57 7.55 12.42
C ASN A 67 8.67 6.85 13.79
#